data_AF-A0A1V5KPM5-F1
#
_entry.id   AF-A0A1V5KPM5-F1
#
_cell.length_a   1.000
_cell.length_b   1.000
_cell.length_c   1.000
_cell.angle_alpha   90.00
_cell.angle_beta   90.00
_cell.angle_gamma   90.00
#
_symmetry.space_group_name_H-M   'P 1'
#
loop_
_entity.id
_entity.type
_entity.pdbx_description
1 polymer ?
#
loop_
_entity_poly.entity_id
_entity_poly.type
_entity_poly.pdbx_seq_one_letter_code
_entity_poly.pdbx_strand_id
1 'polypeptide(L)'
;MIAESVETLLVNWKRLESRFGDYRCEFITEMEVHDLMVRAVDAEVIPVTMLPKVLEEWRNPSYEAFMGRSLWSLFNAFTHTLKGTNLNQLPRRTTALHGLLDHAIGLN
;
A
#
# COMPACT_ATOMS: atom_id res chain seq x y z
N MET A 1 -5.28 -31.45 2.10
CA MET A 1 -4.89 -30.49 3.14
C MET A 1 -3.55 -29.80 2.86
N ILE A 2 -2.38 -30.47 2.79
CA ILE A 2 -1.10 -29.78 2.49
C ILE A 2 -1.02 -29.26 1.04
N ALA A 3 -1.38 -30.09 0.05
CA ALA A 3 -1.31 -29.71 -1.37
C ALA A 3 -2.21 -28.50 -1.72
N GLU A 4 -3.44 -28.50 -1.19
CA GLU A 4 -4.43 -27.43 -1.39
C GLU A 4 -4.01 -26.11 -0.74
N SER A 5 -3.38 -26.15 0.45
CA SER A 5 -2.80 -24.97 1.08
C SER A 5 -1.63 -24.39 0.26
N VAL A 6 -0.77 -25.25 -0.29
CA VAL A 6 0.33 -24.80 -1.16
C VAL A 6 -0.21 -24.16 -2.44
N GLU A 7 -1.22 -24.76 -3.05
CA GLU A 7 -1.87 -24.20 -4.26
C GLU A 7 -2.49 -22.82 -3.98
N THR A 8 -3.20 -22.69 -2.85
CA THR A 8 -3.78 -21.41 -2.42
C THR A 8 -2.71 -20.33 -2.23
N LEU A 9 -1.57 -20.67 -1.62
CA LEU A 9 -0.46 -19.74 -1.45
C LEU A 9 0.13 -19.30 -2.79
N LEU A 10 0.28 -20.21 -3.76
CA LEU A 10 0.79 -19.90 -5.10
C LEU A 10 -0.16 -18.96 -5.86
N VAL A 11 -1.47 -19.20 -5.77
CA VAL A 11 -2.48 -18.32 -6.39
C VAL A 11 -2.43 -16.94 -5.77
N ASN A 12 -2.40 -16.86 -4.43
CA ASN A 12 -2.30 -15.58 -3.72
C ASN A 12 -1.01 -14.84 -4.08
N TRP A 13 0.13 -15.54 -4.15
CA TRP A 13 1.40 -14.94 -4.55
C TRP A 13 1.34 -14.33 -5.95
N LYS A 14 0.82 -15.07 -6.94
CA LYS A 14 0.68 -14.56 -8.31
C LYS A 14 -0.21 -13.32 -8.37
N ARG A 15 -1.29 -13.29 -7.59
CA ARG A 15 -2.18 -12.12 -7.49
C ARG A 15 -1.47 -10.91 -6.89
N LEU A 16 -0.66 -11.11 -5.84
CA LEU A 16 0.15 -10.06 -5.24
C LEU A 16 1.15 -9.48 -6.24
N GLU A 17 1.88 -10.33 -6.95
CA GLU A 17 2.85 -9.92 -7.98
C GLU A 17 2.20 -9.10 -9.09
N SER A 18 1.05 -9.56 -9.61
CA SER A 18 0.29 -8.83 -10.64
C SER A 18 -0.09 -7.44 -10.14
N ARG A 19 -0.71 -7.35 -8.96
CA ARG A 19 -1.13 -6.08 -8.38
C ARG A 19 0.04 -5.12 -8.14
N PHE A 20 1.18 -5.63 -7.69
CA PHE A 20 2.38 -4.80 -7.53
C PHE A 20 2.93 -4.35 -8.89
N GLY A 21 2.77 -5.15 -9.95
CA GLY A 21 3.02 -4.76 -11.33
C GLY A 21 2.19 -3.53 -11.71
N ASP A 22 0.88 -3.60 -11.50
CA ASP A 22 -0.05 -2.51 -11.80
C ASP A 22 0.32 -1.23 -11.02
N TYR A 23 0.60 -1.36 -9.71
CA TYR A 23 1.00 -0.23 -8.87
C TYR A 23 2.29 0.45 -9.35
N ARG A 24 3.24 -0.31 -9.90
CA ARG A 24 4.51 0.23 -10.40
C ARG A 24 4.32 1.02 -11.69
N CYS A 25 3.32 0.66 -12.50
CA CYS A 25 3.02 1.29 -13.78
C CYS A 25 2.12 2.53 -13.64
N GLU A 26 1.40 2.67 -12.53
CA GLU A 26 0.54 3.84 -12.30
C GLU A 26 1.32 5.00 -11.67
N PHE A 27 1.54 6.07 -12.43
CA PHE A 27 2.07 7.34 -11.91
C PHE A 27 0.94 8.20 -11.37
N ILE A 28 1.14 8.77 -10.18
CA ILE A 28 0.12 9.58 -9.50
C ILE A 28 0.62 10.98 -9.23
N THR A 29 -0.30 11.95 -9.33
CA THR A 29 -0.04 13.35 -9.04
C THR A 29 -0.03 13.62 -7.54
N GLU A 30 0.58 14.75 -7.14
CA GLU A 30 0.56 15.18 -5.73
C GLU A 30 -0.87 15.40 -5.20
N MET A 31 -1.82 15.83 -6.04
CA MET A 31 -3.21 15.99 -5.63
C MET A 31 -3.87 14.64 -5.31
N GLU A 32 -3.65 13.63 -6.16
CA GLU A 32 -4.15 12.27 -5.92
C GLU A 32 -3.52 11.66 -4.67
N VAL A 33 -2.22 11.89 -4.45
CA VAL A 33 -1.53 11.44 -3.23
C VAL A 33 -2.19 12.04 -1.99
N HIS A 34 -2.45 13.35 -1.98
CA HIS A 34 -3.09 13.99 -0.83
C HIS A 34 -4.53 13.49 -0.60
N ASP A 35 -5.32 13.29 -1.65
CA ASP A 35 -6.66 12.71 -1.54
C ASP A 35 -6.62 11.27 -0.99
N LEU A 36 -5.74 10.42 -1.54
CA LEU A 36 -5.56 9.04 -1.07
C LEU A 36 -5.06 8.99 0.38
N MET A 37 -4.21 9.94 0.79
CA MET A 37 -3.75 10.07 2.17
C MET A 37 -4.90 10.35 3.15
N VAL A 38 -5.83 11.24 2.79
CA VAL A 38 -7.03 11.52 3.60
C VAL A 38 -7.93 10.27 3.65
N ARG A 39 -8.22 9.66 2.49
CA ARG A 39 -9.04 8.45 2.42
C ARG A 39 -8.44 7.28 3.19
N ALA A 40 -7.12 7.18 3.28
CA ALA A 40 -6.45 6.16 4.08
C ALA A 40 -6.69 6.34 5.59
N VAL A 41 -6.85 7.58 6.06
CA VAL A 41 -7.27 7.85 7.43
C VAL A 41 -8.74 7.45 7.63
N ASP A 42 -9.61 7.83 6.70
CA ASP A 42 -11.05 7.49 6.75
C ASP A 42 -11.30 5.97 6.73
N ALA A 43 -10.48 5.24 5.97
CA ALA A 43 -10.52 3.78 5.87
C ALA A 43 -9.75 3.05 7.01
N GLU A 44 -9.31 3.77 8.03
CA GLU A 44 -8.54 3.26 9.18
C GLU A 44 -7.24 2.51 8.81
N VAL A 45 -6.65 2.78 7.63
CA VAL A 45 -5.33 2.24 7.26
C VAL A 45 -4.27 2.73 8.24
N ILE A 46 -4.34 4.02 8.59
CA ILE A 46 -3.50 4.68 9.59
C ILE A 46 -4.33 5.65 10.44
N PRO A 47 -3.95 5.90 11.70
CA PRO A 47 -4.48 7.04 12.43
C PRO A 47 -3.90 8.34 11.84
N VAL A 48 -4.64 9.45 11.99
CA VAL A 48 -4.22 10.79 11.51
C VAL A 48 -2.84 11.21 12.03
N THR A 49 -2.44 10.76 13.22
CA THR A 49 -1.13 11.07 13.81
C THR A 49 0.05 10.45 13.06
N MET A 50 -0.19 9.45 12.20
CA MET A 50 0.83 8.83 11.35
C MET A 50 0.90 9.47 9.95
N LEU A 51 -0.09 10.30 9.58
CA LEU A 51 -0.15 10.96 8.28
C LEU A 51 1.12 11.77 7.95
N PRO A 52 1.69 12.56 8.89
CA PRO A 52 2.93 13.31 8.61
C PRO A 52 4.11 12.39 8.29
N LYS A 53 4.18 11.20 8.88
CA LYS A 53 5.24 10.23 8.61
C LYS A 53 5.12 9.60 7.23
N VAL A 54 3.89 9.28 6.81
CA VAL A 54 3.64 8.80 5.43
C VAL A 54 3.97 9.88 4.42
N LEU A 55 3.60 11.14 4.68
CA LEU A 55 3.93 12.26 3.81
C LEU A 55 5.44 12.48 3.70
N GLU A 56 6.17 12.36 4.81
CA GLU A 56 7.64 12.45 4.81
C GLU A 56 8.26 11.31 4.01
N GLU A 57 7.83 10.07 4.23
CA GLU A 57 8.35 8.91 3.49
C GLU A 57 7.96 8.95 2.01
N TRP A 58 6.81 9.54 1.65
CA TRP A 58 6.50 9.84 0.26
C TRP A 58 7.52 10.83 -0.30
N ARG A 59 7.69 12.00 0.34
CA ARG A 59 8.56 13.08 -0.17
C ARG A 59 10.03 12.68 -0.22
N ASN A 60 10.51 12.02 0.83
CA ASN A 60 11.89 11.61 1.07
C ASN A 60 11.94 10.11 1.40
N PRO A 61 11.75 9.21 0.41
CA PRO A 61 11.70 7.77 0.67
C PRO A 61 13.02 7.23 1.21
N SER A 62 12.94 6.29 2.14
CA SER A 62 14.09 5.61 2.74
C SER A 62 14.89 4.77 1.75
N TYR A 63 14.33 4.46 0.58
CA TYR A 63 14.96 3.62 -0.45
C TYR A 63 14.76 4.22 -1.84
N GLU A 64 15.82 4.20 -2.65
CA GLU A 64 15.84 4.74 -4.01
C GLU A 64 14.74 4.16 -4.91
N ALA A 65 14.46 2.86 -4.76
CA ALA A 65 13.42 2.14 -5.49
C ALA A 65 12.00 2.70 -5.27
N PHE A 66 11.80 3.56 -4.27
CA PHE A 66 10.50 4.16 -3.94
C PHE A 66 10.38 5.63 -4.39
N MET A 67 11.38 6.19 -5.07
CA MET A 67 11.33 7.58 -5.57
C MET A 67 10.48 7.78 -6.83
N GLY A 68 10.00 6.70 -7.46
CA GLY A 68 9.35 6.73 -8.78
C GLY A 68 8.01 7.47 -8.88
N ARG A 69 7.45 8.01 -7.78
CA ARG A 69 6.17 8.73 -7.74
C ARG A 69 4.99 7.95 -8.34
N SER A 70 5.02 6.63 -8.19
CA SER A 70 3.94 5.74 -8.58
C SER A 70 3.07 5.34 -7.40
N LEU A 71 1.96 4.66 -7.67
CA LEU A 71 1.13 4.05 -6.63
C LEU A 71 1.94 3.07 -5.77
N TRP A 72 2.94 2.42 -6.37
CA TRP A 72 3.92 1.58 -5.66
C TRP A 72 4.77 2.39 -4.67
N SER A 73 5.23 3.58 -5.05
CA SER A 73 5.93 4.49 -4.13
C SER A 73 5.06 4.85 -2.93
N LEU A 74 3.78 5.17 -3.18
CA LEU A 74 2.83 5.52 -2.11
C LEU A 74 2.55 4.33 -1.20
N PHE A 75 2.31 3.14 -1.77
CA PHE A 75 2.15 1.90 -1.01
C PHE A 75 3.34 1.63 -0.07
N ASN A 76 4.57 1.85 -0.56
CA ASN A 76 5.77 1.69 0.25
C ASN A 76 5.89 2.75 1.34
N ALA A 77 5.46 3.99 1.08
CA ALA A 77 5.45 5.04 2.11
C ALA A 77 4.56 4.65 3.32
N PHE A 78 3.37 4.10 3.05
CA PHE A 78 2.49 3.59 4.09
C PHE A 78 3.08 2.38 4.82
N THR A 79 3.52 1.36 4.08
CA THR A 79 4.01 0.12 4.70
C THR A 79 5.31 0.32 5.47
N HIS A 80 6.18 1.23 5.03
CA HIS A 80 7.35 1.64 5.82
C HIS A 80 6.92 2.31 7.12
N THR A 81 5.97 3.24 7.07
CA THR A 81 5.45 3.95 8.24
C THR A 81 4.75 3.01 9.24
N LEU A 82 4.19 1.90 8.77
CA LEU A 82 3.57 0.86 9.60
C LEU A 82 4.58 -0.07 10.29
N LYS A 83 5.86 -0.08 9.90
CA LYS A 83 6.89 -0.89 10.59
C LYS A 83 7.00 -0.47 12.05
N GLY A 84 7.18 -1.45 12.94
CA GLY A 84 7.25 -1.22 14.39
C GLY A 84 5.92 -0.87 15.06
N THR A 85 4.80 -0.86 14.31
CA THR A 85 3.46 -0.79 14.90
C THR A 85 2.93 -2.17 15.32
N ASN A 86 1.73 -2.21 15.88
CA ASN A 86 1.09 -3.44 16.34
C ASN A 86 0.96 -4.47 15.20
N LEU A 87 1.74 -5.55 15.28
CA LEU A 87 1.80 -6.62 14.28
C LEU A 87 0.43 -7.28 14.03
N ASN A 88 -0.42 -7.36 15.05
CA ASN A 88 -1.76 -7.96 14.93
C ASN A 88 -2.70 -7.11 14.06
N GLN A 89 -2.41 -5.81 13.90
CA GLN A 89 -3.21 -4.89 13.07
C GLN A 89 -2.68 -4.78 11.64
N LEU A 90 -1.45 -5.22 11.38
CA LEU A 90 -0.83 -5.10 10.06
C LEU A 90 -1.65 -5.75 8.95
N PRO A 91 -2.14 -7.01 9.07
CA PRO A 91 -2.91 -7.63 8.00
C PRO A 91 -4.18 -6.86 7.65
N ARG A 92 -4.90 -6.35 8.67
CA ARG A 92 -6.11 -5.54 8.48
C ARG A 92 -5.80 -4.25 7.73
N ARG A 93 -4.77 -3.52 8.17
CA ARG A 93 -4.37 -2.22 7.60
C ARG A 93 -3.85 -2.35 6.18
N THR A 94 -3.00 -3.34 5.89
CA THR A 94 -2.47 -3.53 4.53
C THR A 94 -3.53 -4.05 3.58
N THR A 95 -4.48 -4.86 4.04
CA THR A 95 -5.65 -5.27 3.23
C THR A 95 -6.54 -4.07 2.90
N ALA A 96 -6.83 -3.21 3.88
CA ALA A 96 -7.58 -1.97 3.64
C ALA A 96 -6.86 -1.02 2.68
N LEU A 97 -5.53 -0.89 2.82
CA LEU A 97 -4.70 -0.11 1.91
C LEU A 97 -4.79 -0.65 0.47
N HIS A 98 -4.70 -1.97 0.29
CA HIS A 98 -4.86 -2.56 -1.02
C HIS A 98 -6.22 -2.25 -1.64
N GLY A 99 -7.31 -2.42 -0.89
CA GLY A 99 -8.64 -2.07 -1.40
C GLY A 99 -8.76 -0.60 -1.82
N LEU A 100 -8.17 0.32 -1.04
CA LEU A 100 -8.16 1.74 -1.38
C LEU A 100 -7.37 2.02 -2.67
N LEU A 101 -6.17 1.46 -2.80
CA LEU A 101 -5.32 1.70 -3.96
C LEU A 101 -5.86 1.00 -5.22
N ASP A 102 -6.38 -0.23 -5.08
CA ASP A 102 -7.01 -0.97 -6.18
C ASP A 102 -8.21 -0.20 -6.75
N HIS A 103 -9.02 0.42 -5.88
CA HIS A 103 -10.13 1.27 -6.29
C HIS A 103 -9.67 2.53 -7.03
N ALA A 104 -8.55 3.14 -6.61
CA ALA A 104 -8.02 4.36 -7.23
C ALA A 104 -7.64 4.16 -8.71
N ILE A 105 -7.25 2.95 -9.08
CA ILE A 105 -6.84 2.58 -10.45
C ILE A 105 -7.83 1.67 -11.17
N GLY A 106 -9.02 1.46 -10.60
CA GLY A 106 -10.09 0.70 -11.25
C GLY A 106 -9.86 -0.81 -11.34
N LEU A 107 -9.05 -1.41 -10.45
CA LEU A 107 -8.79 -2.86 -10.40
C LEU A 107 -9.87 -3.68 -9.65
N ASN A 108 -11.07 -3.13 -9.44
CA ASN A 108 -12.14 -3.75 -8.64
C ASN A 108 -12.77 -4.98 -9.30
#